data_AF-A0A924NF18-F1
#
_entry.id   AF-A0A924NF18-F1
#
_cell.length_a   1.000
_cell.length_b   1.000
_cell.length_c   1.000
_cell.angle_alpha   90.00
_cell.angle_beta   90.00
_cell.angle_gamma   90.00
#
_symmetry.space_group_name_H-M   'P 1'
#
loop_
_entity.id
_entity.type
_entity.pdbx_description
1 polymer ?
#
loop_
_entity_poly.entity_id
_entity_poly.type
_entity_poly.pdbx_seq_one_letter_code
_entity_poly.pdbx_strand_id
1 'polypeptide(L)'
;MPTVLRYFAIISVVSIGGANVSNGAAQAGRQEPNCKRATQIVEKGKPDRKEEWAWATVVGCGAAGGVAAGDAWLQMRAETDTSQLEALYSRLWSFRDSVLFNVARSIMADASASPQSRVYSAMLLLVQVFDRRDPDYSDFVRTSTYSVCRIAIVYDRVIVTGSALPADARQQLRAAAQAILSNPSAPNIVQSAARCVDQEIMLDDRVQASKPIVPPWDRLRSSCRLAAQVIASGSPAPKKVWAYGFIRECPEAGEALALAWNRSLRAGDLSDREYVSTTMLASRVLTAVTTVAVNTRRRPEERRSALVVLTALYAPGRSLMRYFWDHSA
;
A
#
# COMPACT_ATOMS: atom_id res chain seq x y z
N MET A 1 -58.63 -39.98 2.15
CA MET A 1 -58.46 -38.74 2.96
C MET A 1 -57.10 -38.81 3.65
N PRO A 2 -56.07 -38.07 3.21
CA PRO A 2 -54.83 -37.96 3.96
C PRO A 2 -54.72 -36.60 4.67
N THR A 3 -54.42 -36.67 5.96
CA THR A 3 -54.23 -35.57 6.90
C THR A 3 -52.89 -34.89 6.64
N VAL A 4 -52.91 -33.58 6.35
CA VAL A 4 -51.70 -32.75 6.17
C VAL A 4 -51.27 -32.20 7.53
N LEU A 5 -50.19 -32.74 8.10
CA LEU A 5 -49.51 -32.20 9.27
C LEU A 5 -48.60 -31.04 8.85
N ARG A 6 -49.00 -29.81 9.21
CA ARG A 6 -48.19 -28.60 9.06
C ARG A 6 -47.30 -28.44 10.29
N TYR A 7 -45.98 -28.60 10.11
CA TYR A 7 -44.97 -28.20 11.09
C TYR A 7 -44.77 -26.69 11.02
N PHE A 8 -45.12 -25.96 12.09
CA PHE A 8 -44.70 -24.59 12.31
C PHE A 8 -43.35 -24.60 13.03
N ALA A 9 -42.28 -24.22 12.33
CA ALA A 9 -40.99 -23.96 12.94
C ALA A 9 -41.00 -22.57 13.58
N ILE A 10 -40.87 -22.51 14.90
CA ILE A 10 -40.65 -21.28 15.67
C ILE A 10 -39.18 -20.90 15.49
N ILE A 11 -38.90 -19.85 14.71
CA ILE A 11 -37.57 -19.27 14.61
C ILE A 11 -37.42 -18.26 15.73
N SER A 12 -36.71 -18.64 16.79
CA SER A 12 -36.26 -17.73 17.84
C SER A 12 -35.16 -16.82 17.28
N VAL A 13 -35.47 -15.54 17.10
CA VAL A 13 -34.50 -14.49 16.78
C VAL A 13 -33.69 -14.19 18.04
N VAL A 14 -32.46 -14.70 18.10
CA VAL A 14 -31.48 -14.30 19.11
C VAL A 14 -30.87 -12.98 18.67
N SER A 15 -31.28 -11.89 19.31
CA SER A 15 -30.65 -10.57 19.19
C SER A 15 -29.25 -10.65 19.80
N ILE A 16 -28.23 -10.82 18.96
CA ILE A 16 -26.83 -10.69 19.37
C ILE A 16 -26.61 -9.20 19.64
N GLY A 17 -26.40 -8.87 20.92
CA GLY A 17 -26.05 -7.53 21.37
C GLY A 17 -24.85 -7.00 20.60
N GLY A 18 -25.04 -5.86 19.93
CA GLY A 18 -23.98 -5.14 19.26
C GLY A 18 -22.90 -4.78 20.27
N ALA A 19 -21.72 -5.41 20.12
CA ALA A 19 -20.52 -4.86 20.69
C ALA A 19 -20.33 -3.47 20.07
N ASN A 20 -20.43 -2.43 20.90
CA ASN A 20 -20.05 -1.08 20.55
C ASN A 20 -18.62 -1.10 20.01
N VAL A 21 -18.48 -1.02 18.69
CA VAL A 21 -17.24 -0.54 18.08
C VAL A 21 -17.06 0.84 18.68
N SER A 22 -16.03 0.98 19.51
CA SER A 22 -15.58 2.25 20.05
C SER A 22 -15.38 3.19 18.87
N ASN A 23 -16.37 4.06 18.63
CA ASN A 23 -16.19 5.27 17.86
C ASN A 23 -14.92 5.90 18.40
N GLY A 24 -13.92 6.06 17.52
CA GLY A 24 -12.78 6.93 17.79
C GLY A 24 -13.35 8.29 18.13
N ALA A 25 -13.53 8.54 19.42
CA ALA A 25 -13.80 9.86 19.93
C ALA A 25 -12.73 10.73 19.30
N ALA A 26 -13.18 11.68 18.48
CA ALA A 26 -12.35 12.76 17.98
C ALA A 26 -11.42 13.17 19.13
N GLN A 27 -10.11 13.09 18.91
CA GLN A 27 -9.13 13.71 19.80
C GLN A 27 -9.30 15.22 19.70
N ALA A 28 -10.44 15.72 20.17
CA ALA A 28 -10.68 17.11 20.40
C ALA A 28 -9.82 17.48 21.62
N GLY A 29 -8.77 18.25 21.40
CA GLY A 29 -8.38 19.22 22.42
C GLY A 29 -6.92 19.29 22.86
N ARG A 30 -5.97 18.59 22.23
CA ARG A 30 -4.58 19.06 22.28
C ARG A 30 -4.16 19.49 20.89
N GLN A 31 -4.45 20.76 20.59
CA GLN A 31 -3.81 21.46 19.49
C GLN A 31 -2.31 21.34 19.71
N GLU A 32 -1.64 20.61 18.83
CA GLU A 32 -0.21 20.38 18.93
C GLU A 32 0.47 21.76 18.96
N PRO A 33 1.32 22.05 19.97
CA PRO A 33 1.79 23.42 20.23
C PRO A 33 2.58 24.03 19.08
N ASN A 34 2.96 23.22 18.09
CA ASN A 34 3.72 23.62 16.92
C ASN A 34 2.89 23.76 15.64
N CYS A 35 1.57 23.54 15.66
CA CYS A 35 0.75 23.51 14.45
C CYS A 35 0.86 24.78 13.60
N LYS A 36 0.77 25.96 14.24
CA LYS A 36 0.91 27.24 13.52
C LYS A 36 2.24 27.38 12.79
N ARG A 37 3.33 26.92 13.40
CA ARG A 37 4.67 26.99 12.80
C ARG A 37 4.84 25.94 11.71
N ALA A 38 4.30 24.74 11.92
CA ALA A 38 4.34 23.66 10.95
C ALA A 38 3.56 24.01 9.68
N THR A 39 2.33 24.55 9.79
CA THR A 39 1.52 24.95 8.64
C THR A 39 2.22 26.03 7.82
N GLN A 40 2.78 27.07 8.45
CA GLN A 40 3.54 28.12 7.76
C GLN A 40 4.78 27.62 7.00
N ILE A 41 5.40 26.53 7.46
CA ILE A 41 6.53 25.90 6.79
C ILE A 41 6.04 25.07 5.61
N VAL A 42 5.03 24.23 5.82
CA VAL A 42 4.44 23.37 4.80
C VAL A 42 3.83 24.18 3.66
N GLU A 43 3.15 25.28 3.97
CA GLU A 43 2.60 26.24 3.00
C GLU A 43 3.63 26.80 2.02
N LYS A 44 4.94 26.63 2.23
CA LYS A 44 5.97 27.04 1.25
C LYS A 44 6.20 26.01 0.15
N GLY A 45 5.62 24.81 0.25
CA GLY A 45 5.68 23.76 -0.78
C GLY A 45 7.06 23.18 -1.08
N LYS A 46 8.10 23.52 -0.30
CA LYS A 46 9.49 23.10 -0.55
C LYS A 46 10.03 22.29 0.63
N PRO A 47 9.99 20.95 0.58
CA PRO A 47 10.50 20.14 1.67
C PRO A 47 12.02 20.28 1.82
N ASP A 48 12.48 21.00 2.86
CA ASP A 48 13.87 21.00 3.31
C ASP A 48 14.06 19.94 4.40
N ARG A 49 15.20 19.24 4.39
CA ARG A 49 15.56 18.26 5.42
C ARG A 49 15.53 18.84 6.84
N LYS A 50 15.86 20.12 7.03
CA LYS A 50 15.79 20.82 8.33
C LYS A 50 14.35 21.08 8.79
N GLU A 51 13.41 21.02 7.87
CA GLU A 51 11.99 21.29 8.07
C GLU A 51 11.14 20.00 8.08
N GLU A 52 11.77 18.82 8.08
CA GLU A 52 11.08 17.51 8.09
C GLU A 52 10.10 17.37 9.27
N TRP A 53 10.45 17.94 10.42
CA TRP A 53 9.58 17.95 11.60
C TRP A 53 8.23 18.64 11.33
N ALA A 54 8.19 19.67 10.47
CA ALA A 54 6.96 20.39 10.15
C ALA A 54 5.99 19.50 9.36
N TRP A 55 6.50 18.69 8.44
CA TRP A 55 5.72 17.72 7.67
C TRP A 55 5.19 16.58 8.54
N ALA A 56 5.95 16.15 9.54
CA ALA A 56 5.47 15.18 10.53
C ALA A 56 4.38 15.76 11.45
N THR A 57 4.48 17.04 11.81
CA THR A 57 3.49 17.72 12.67
C THR A 57 2.23 18.13 11.90
N VAL A 58 2.33 18.57 10.64
CA VAL A 58 1.19 19.16 9.91
C VAL A 58 0.01 18.20 9.79
N VAL A 59 0.26 16.90 9.66
CA VAL A 59 -0.79 15.88 9.56
C VAL A 59 -1.61 15.76 10.85
N GLY A 60 -1.04 16.10 12.01
CA GLY A 60 -1.71 16.14 13.31
C GLY A 60 -2.53 17.41 13.56
N CYS A 61 -2.45 18.41 12.66
CA CYS A 61 -3.07 19.72 12.83
C CYS A 61 -4.52 19.81 12.35
N GLY A 62 -5.15 18.68 12.01
CA GLY A 62 -6.53 18.61 11.53
C GLY A 62 -6.75 19.46 10.28
N ALA A 63 -7.84 20.24 10.24
CA ALA A 63 -8.22 21.04 9.08
C ALA A 63 -7.17 22.08 8.67
N ALA A 64 -6.45 22.69 9.63
CA ALA A 64 -5.38 23.64 9.33
C ALA A 64 -4.21 22.96 8.60
N GLY A 65 -3.91 21.71 8.97
CA GLY A 65 -2.94 20.89 8.26
C GLY A 65 -3.39 20.54 6.85
N GLY A 66 -4.68 20.26 6.68
CA GLY A 66 -5.34 20.05 5.38
C GLY A 66 -5.15 21.21 4.41
N VAL A 67 -5.42 22.43 4.88
CA VAL A 67 -5.22 23.66 4.11
C VAL A 67 -3.75 23.84 3.72
N ALA A 68 -2.83 23.75 4.68
CA ALA A 68 -1.40 23.90 4.42
C ALA A 68 -0.87 22.85 3.41
N ALA A 69 -1.28 21.59 3.55
CA ALA A 69 -0.94 20.53 2.60
C ALA A 69 -1.54 20.80 1.21
N GLY A 70 -2.78 21.30 1.14
CA GLY A 70 -3.42 21.73 -0.09
C GLY A 70 -2.64 22.85 -0.78
N ASP A 71 -2.27 23.91 -0.06
CA ASP A 71 -1.51 25.04 -0.60
C ASP A 71 -0.10 24.62 -1.07
N ALA A 72 0.54 23.73 -0.34
CA ALA A 72 1.81 23.11 -0.73
C ALA A 72 1.68 22.33 -2.04
N TRP A 73 0.63 21.51 -2.17
CA TRP A 73 0.36 20.74 -3.38
C TRP A 73 -0.01 21.65 -4.56
N LEU A 74 -0.75 22.73 -4.32
CA LEU A 74 -1.13 23.70 -5.35
C LEU A 74 0.10 24.35 -6.00
N GLN A 75 1.15 24.64 -5.23
CA GLN A 75 2.40 25.20 -5.75
C GLN A 75 3.12 24.26 -6.71
N MET A 76 2.87 22.96 -6.63
CA MET A 76 3.44 21.98 -7.57
C MET A 76 2.75 21.99 -8.94
N ARG A 77 1.67 22.76 -9.14
CA ARG A 77 0.89 22.76 -10.40
C ARG A 77 1.73 22.90 -11.68
N ALA A 78 2.79 23.69 -11.65
CA ALA A 78 3.68 23.92 -12.80
C ALA A 78 5.01 23.15 -12.72
N GLU A 79 5.25 22.38 -11.65
CA GLU A 79 6.51 21.65 -11.45
C GLU A 79 6.68 20.53 -12.48
N THR A 80 7.88 20.40 -13.05
CA THR A 80 8.21 19.34 -14.03
C THR A 80 9.21 18.33 -13.48
N ASP A 81 9.91 18.68 -12.41
CA ASP A 81 10.86 17.82 -11.72
C ASP A 81 10.13 16.74 -10.91
N THR A 82 10.16 15.52 -11.43
CA THR A 82 9.53 14.38 -10.78
C THR A 82 10.14 14.05 -9.42
N SER A 83 11.37 14.47 -9.12
CA SER A 83 11.99 14.24 -7.81
C SER A 83 11.41 15.17 -6.74
N GLN A 84 11.09 16.42 -7.09
CA GLN A 84 10.43 17.37 -6.19
C GLN A 84 8.97 16.96 -5.93
N LEU A 85 8.27 16.52 -6.99
CA LEU A 85 6.92 15.97 -6.87
C LEU A 85 6.88 14.73 -5.98
N GLU A 86 7.80 13.77 -6.20
CA GLU A 86 7.93 12.57 -5.37
C GLU A 86 8.22 12.93 -3.90
N ALA A 87 9.13 13.87 -3.66
CA ALA A 87 9.47 14.30 -2.31
C ALA A 87 8.26 14.85 -1.55
N LEU A 88 7.42 15.66 -2.19
CA LEU A 88 6.20 16.16 -1.57
C LEU A 88 5.14 15.06 -1.42
N TYR A 89 4.94 14.26 -2.47
CA TYR A 89 4.01 13.13 -2.47
C TYR A 89 4.28 12.16 -1.33
N SER A 90 5.54 11.72 -1.16
CA SER A 90 6.00 10.82 -0.11
C SER A 90 5.76 11.34 1.32
N ARG A 91 5.52 12.64 1.51
CA ARG A 91 5.16 13.23 2.81
C ARG A 91 3.65 13.31 3.03
N LEU A 92 2.88 13.41 1.96
CA LEU A 92 1.43 13.60 1.99
C LEU A 92 0.63 12.32 1.71
N TRP A 93 1.25 11.27 1.19
CA TRP A 93 0.55 10.05 0.76
C TRP A 93 -0.25 9.34 1.87
N SER A 94 0.13 9.55 3.14
CA SER A 94 -0.56 9.01 4.33
C SER A 94 -1.54 9.99 4.97
N PHE A 95 -1.63 11.23 4.47
CA PHE A 95 -2.51 12.27 5.01
C PHE A 95 -3.79 12.36 4.18
N ARG A 96 -4.92 12.02 4.79
CA ARG A 96 -6.24 12.06 4.14
C ARG A 96 -7.00 13.32 4.54
N ASP A 97 -7.28 14.18 3.56
CA ASP A 97 -7.98 15.45 3.81
C ASP A 97 -8.76 15.92 2.56
N SER A 98 -9.96 16.48 2.76
CA SER A 98 -10.81 16.94 1.66
C SER A 98 -10.30 18.16 0.91
N VAL A 99 -9.57 19.08 1.56
CA VAL A 99 -8.94 20.22 0.89
C VAL A 99 -7.84 19.72 -0.03
N LEU A 100 -6.96 18.85 0.49
CA LEU A 100 -5.90 18.23 -0.31
C LEU A 100 -6.46 17.44 -1.50
N PHE A 101 -7.50 16.64 -1.27
CA PHE A 101 -8.22 15.92 -2.33
C PHE A 101 -8.74 16.86 -3.42
N ASN A 102 -9.40 17.96 -3.04
CA ASN A 102 -9.95 18.90 -4.00
C ASN A 102 -8.87 19.62 -4.82
N VAL A 103 -7.75 20.00 -4.19
CA VAL A 103 -6.61 20.61 -4.89
C VAL A 103 -5.95 19.62 -5.85
N ALA A 104 -5.71 18.39 -5.43
CA ALA A 104 -5.16 17.36 -6.32
C ALA A 104 -6.09 17.12 -7.52
N ARG A 105 -7.41 17.05 -7.29
CA ARG A 105 -8.40 16.89 -8.36
C ARG A 105 -8.38 18.07 -9.33
N SER A 106 -8.26 19.30 -8.84
CA SER A 106 -8.19 20.48 -9.70
C SER A 106 -6.92 20.47 -10.56
N ILE A 107 -5.75 20.14 -10.00
CA ILE A 107 -4.50 20.02 -10.77
C ILE A 107 -4.60 18.91 -11.81
N MET A 108 -5.07 17.71 -11.44
CA MET A 108 -5.22 16.58 -12.37
C MET A 108 -6.05 16.96 -13.62
N ALA A 109 -7.14 17.70 -13.42
CA ALA A 109 -8.05 18.14 -14.48
C ALA A 109 -7.55 19.36 -15.28
N ASP A 110 -6.58 20.12 -14.76
CA ASP A 110 -6.12 21.37 -15.36
C ASP A 110 -5.20 21.12 -16.57
N ALA A 111 -5.66 21.51 -17.76
CA ALA A 111 -4.89 21.36 -19.00
C ALA A 111 -3.61 22.21 -19.05
N SER A 112 -3.52 23.27 -18.24
CA SER A 112 -2.35 24.15 -18.14
C SER A 112 -1.36 23.77 -17.04
N ALA A 113 -1.71 22.81 -16.17
CA ALA A 113 -0.76 22.19 -15.24
C ALA A 113 0.25 21.32 -16.01
N SER A 114 1.44 21.13 -15.44
CA SER A 114 2.43 20.27 -16.06
C SER A 114 1.92 18.82 -16.16
N PRO A 115 2.31 18.06 -17.21
CA PRO A 115 1.93 16.65 -17.32
C PRO A 115 2.34 15.81 -16.09
N GLN A 116 3.53 16.08 -15.53
CA GLN A 116 4.09 15.39 -14.37
C GLN A 116 3.23 15.65 -13.12
N SER A 117 2.89 16.91 -12.83
CA SER A 117 2.07 17.26 -11.67
C SER A 117 0.65 16.70 -11.77
N ARG A 118 0.12 16.60 -12.98
CA ARG A 118 -1.18 15.93 -13.23
C ARG A 118 -1.13 14.44 -12.92
N VAL A 119 -0.04 13.75 -13.29
CA VAL A 119 0.17 12.33 -12.97
C VAL A 119 0.31 12.13 -11.46
N TYR A 120 1.16 12.93 -10.78
CA TYR A 120 1.29 12.85 -9.33
C TYR A 120 0.00 13.19 -8.59
N SER A 121 -0.80 14.11 -9.12
CA SER A 121 -2.12 14.41 -8.54
C SER A 121 -3.09 13.24 -8.70
N ALA A 122 -3.04 12.49 -9.80
CA ALA A 122 -3.79 11.25 -9.96
C ALA A 122 -3.34 10.17 -8.95
N MET A 123 -2.03 10.04 -8.71
CA MET A 123 -1.49 9.15 -7.68
C MET A 123 -1.97 9.55 -6.28
N LEU A 124 -1.86 10.85 -5.95
CA LEU A 124 -2.30 11.40 -4.67
C LEU A 124 -3.81 11.15 -4.44
N LEU A 125 -4.65 11.40 -5.44
CA LEU A 125 -6.08 11.13 -5.33
C LEU A 125 -6.39 9.65 -5.08
N LEU A 126 -5.62 8.74 -5.70
CA LEU A 126 -5.82 7.31 -5.51
C LEU A 126 -5.52 6.92 -4.06
N VAL A 127 -4.46 7.46 -3.45
CA VAL A 127 -4.18 7.24 -2.02
C VAL A 127 -5.16 7.95 -1.10
N GLN A 128 -5.76 9.08 -1.51
CA GLN A 128 -6.86 9.67 -0.73
C GLN A 128 -8.03 8.69 -0.60
N VAL A 129 -8.42 8.01 -1.69
CA VAL A 129 -9.64 7.18 -1.74
C VAL A 129 -9.39 5.74 -1.27
N PHE A 130 -8.19 5.19 -1.44
CA PHE A 130 -7.87 3.80 -1.09
C PHE A 130 -6.79 3.67 -0.03
N ASP A 131 -7.04 2.85 1.00
CA ASP A 131 -6.15 2.71 2.15
C ASP A 131 -4.84 1.97 1.85
N ARG A 132 -4.89 1.06 0.88
CA ARG A 132 -3.89 -0.01 0.68
C ARG A 132 -3.16 0.11 -0.65
N ARG A 133 -3.08 1.31 -1.21
CA ARG A 133 -2.49 1.53 -2.53
C ARG A 133 -1.22 2.33 -2.39
N ASP A 134 -0.17 1.85 -3.05
CA ASP A 134 1.10 2.54 -3.21
C ASP A 134 1.39 2.75 -4.71
N PRO A 135 0.85 3.82 -5.30
CA PRO A 135 1.15 4.22 -6.66
C PRO A 135 2.65 4.45 -6.89
N ASP A 136 3.17 3.88 -7.98
CA ASP A 136 4.48 4.23 -8.53
C ASP A 136 4.32 5.04 -9.82
N TYR A 137 5.04 6.15 -9.93
CA TYR A 137 4.95 7.05 -11.08
C TYR A 137 5.23 6.31 -12.40
N SER A 138 6.20 5.41 -12.41
CA SER A 138 6.62 4.70 -13.60
C SER A 138 5.55 3.72 -14.10
N ASP A 139 4.73 3.16 -13.21
CA ASP A 139 3.58 2.33 -13.59
C ASP A 139 2.41 3.16 -14.12
N PHE A 140 2.18 4.34 -13.53
CA PHE A 140 1.15 5.27 -14.00
C PHE A 140 1.41 5.77 -15.42
N VAL A 141 2.65 6.13 -15.76
CA VAL A 141 2.96 6.66 -17.10
C VAL A 141 3.05 5.59 -18.18
N ARG A 142 3.32 4.32 -17.82
CA ARG A 142 3.44 3.19 -18.77
C ARG A 142 2.14 2.45 -19.07
N THR A 143 1.06 2.73 -18.33
CA THR A 143 -0.20 2.00 -18.48
C THR A 143 -0.89 2.31 -19.81
N SER A 144 -0.79 1.38 -20.76
CA SER A 144 -1.44 1.40 -22.07
C SER A 144 -2.91 0.98 -22.02
N THR A 145 -3.64 1.17 -23.12
CA THR A 145 -5.03 0.71 -23.30
C THR A 145 -5.22 -0.79 -23.10
N TYR A 146 -4.17 -1.59 -23.29
CA TYR A 146 -4.21 -3.06 -23.25
C TYR A 146 -3.56 -3.64 -21.99
N SER A 147 -2.99 -2.82 -21.12
CA SER A 147 -2.33 -3.26 -19.90
C SER A 147 -3.15 -2.90 -18.67
N VAL A 148 -3.09 -3.78 -17.67
CA VAL A 148 -3.59 -3.49 -16.32
C VAL A 148 -2.57 -2.61 -15.61
N CYS A 149 -3.04 -1.54 -14.98
CA CYS A 149 -2.23 -0.73 -14.09
C CYS A 149 -1.67 -1.61 -12.98
N ARG A 150 -0.34 -1.65 -12.86
CA ARG A 150 0.31 -2.39 -11.79
C ARG A 150 0.38 -1.48 -10.56
N ILE A 151 -0.70 -1.37 -9.80
CA ILE A 151 -0.55 -0.87 -8.42
C ILE A 151 -0.04 -2.04 -7.59
N ALA A 152 1.27 -2.25 -7.69
CA ALA A 152 1.92 -3.52 -7.42
C ALA A 152 2.05 -3.84 -5.93
N ILE A 153 1.81 -2.88 -5.03
CA ILE A 153 2.07 -3.09 -3.62
C ILE A 153 0.93 -2.59 -2.73
N VAL A 154 0.43 -3.54 -1.95
CA VAL A 154 -0.48 -3.31 -0.84
C VAL A 154 0.35 -3.21 0.42
N TYR A 155 0.46 -1.99 0.95
CA TYR A 155 1.03 -1.73 2.28
C TYR A 155 -0.08 -1.36 3.25
N ASP A 156 -0.04 -1.91 4.45
CA ASP A 156 -0.76 -1.32 5.57
C ASP A 156 -0.01 -0.04 5.95
N ARG A 157 -0.60 1.12 5.65
CA ARG A 157 -0.08 2.42 6.07
C ARG A 157 -0.94 3.02 7.17
N VAL A 158 -0.31 3.79 8.04
CA VAL A 158 -1.02 4.58 9.05
C VAL A 158 -1.62 5.79 8.36
N ILE A 159 -2.94 5.86 8.29
CA ILE A 159 -3.65 7.00 7.70
C ILE A 159 -3.93 8.01 8.80
N VAL A 160 -3.46 9.24 8.60
CA VAL A 160 -3.81 10.38 9.45
C VAL A 160 -4.90 11.17 8.73
N THR A 161 -6.00 11.47 9.41
CA THR A 161 -7.15 12.14 8.80
C THR A 161 -7.26 13.59 9.28
N GLY A 162 -7.30 14.53 8.35
CA GLY A 162 -7.75 15.90 8.57
C GLY A 162 -9.27 16.00 8.44
N SER A 163 -9.73 16.85 7.54
CA SER A 163 -11.13 17.01 7.16
C SER A 163 -11.64 15.79 6.39
N ALA A 164 -12.84 15.32 6.71
CA ALA A 164 -13.44 14.17 6.05
C ALA A 164 -13.60 14.38 4.54
N LEU A 165 -13.26 13.37 3.74
CA LEU A 165 -13.51 13.36 2.30
C LEU A 165 -15.00 13.46 1.99
N PRO A 166 -15.38 14.05 0.84
CA PRO A 166 -16.76 13.99 0.35
C PRO A 166 -17.25 12.53 0.28
N ALA A 167 -18.53 12.31 0.60
CA ALA A 167 -19.14 10.98 0.55
C ALA A 167 -19.07 10.34 -0.87
N ASP A 168 -19.01 11.18 -1.90
CA ASP A 168 -18.91 10.83 -3.32
C ASP A 168 -17.48 10.96 -3.88
N ALA A 169 -16.44 11.10 -3.05
CA ALA A 169 -15.06 11.31 -3.48
C ALA A 169 -14.58 10.29 -4.53
N ARG A 170 -14.97 9.01 -4.37
CA ARG A 170 -14.68 7.94 -5.34
C ARG A 170 -15.32 8.21 -6.70
N GLN A 171 -16.58 8.64 -6.71
CA GLN A 171 -17.30 8.98 -7.94
C GLN A 171 -16.69 10.22 -8.60
N GLN A 172 -16.32 11.23 -7.81
CA GLN A 172 -15.64 12.43 -8.32
C GLN A 172 -14.29 12.11 -8.97
N LEU A 173 -13.51 11.22 -8.35
CA LEU A 173 -12.23 10.77 -8.90
C LEU A 173 -12.41 10.01 -10.21
N ARG A 174 -13.38 9.08 -10.27
CA ARG A 174 -13.70 8.34 -11.50
C ARG A 174 -14.13 9.27 -12.62
N ALA A 175 -15.01 10.23 -12.32
CA ALA A 175 -15.47 11.20 -13.30
C ALA A 175 -14.33 12.06 -13.86
N ALA A 176 -13.38 12.50 -13.00
CA ALA A 176 -12.20 13.23 -13.43
C ALA A 176 -11.30 12.40 -14.36
N ALA A 177 -11.08 11.11 -14.04
CA ALA A 177 -10.32 10.21 -14.89
C ALA A 177 -10.99 10.01 -16.26
N GLN A 178 -12.31 9.76 -16.28
CA GLN A 178 -13.07 9.57 -17.52
C GLN A 178 -13.08 10.83 -18.39
N ALA A 179 -13.17 12.02 -17.79
CA ALA A 179 -13.07 13.29 -18.52
C ALA A 179 -11.72 13.41 -19.25
N ILE A 180 -10.60 13.05 -18.59
CA ILE A 180 -9.27 13.04 -19.23
C ILE A 180 -9.19 12.01 -20.35
N LEU A 181 -9.72 10.80 -20.15
CA LEU A 181 -9.73 9.75 -21.17
C LEU A 181 -10.58 10.11 -22.38
N SER A 182 -11.62 10.94 -22.20
CA SER A 182 -12.43 11.48 -23.29
C SER A 182 -11.79 12.66 -24.04
N ASN A 183 -10.68 13.21 -23.52
CA ASN A 183 -9.98 14.34 -24.11
C ASN A 183 -8.76 13.87 -24.93
N PRO A 184 -8.85 13.83 -26.28
CA PRO A 184 -7.76 13.35 -27.13
C PRO A 184 -6.51 14.26 -27.10
N SER A 185 -6.66 15.51 -26.67
CA SER A 185 -5.55 16.46 -26.54
C SER A 185 -4.78 16.33 -25.22
N ALA A 186 -5.23 15.48 -24.29
CA ALA A 186 -4.49 15.24 -23.06
C ALA A 186 -3.15 14.54 -23.36
N PRO A 187 -2.03 14.92 -22.71
CA PRO A 187 -0.75 14.23 -22.92
C PRO A 187 -0.85 12.73 -22.61
N ASN A 188 -0.14 11.90 -23.38
CA ASN A 188 -0.21 10.43 -23.25
C ASN A 188 0.02 9.94 -21.82
N ILE A 189 1.00 10.50 -21.10
CA ILE A 189 1.29 10.09 -19.72
C ILE A 189 0.12 10.40 -18.76
N VAL A 190 -0.63 11.48 -19.01
CA VAL A 190 -1.80 11.85 -18.22
C VAL A 190 -2.98 10.93 -18.57
N GLN A 191 -3.14 10.55 -19.84
CA GLN A 191 -4.12 9.54 -20.24
C GLN A 191 -3.80 8.17 -19.60
N SER A 192 -2.52 7.76 -19.56
CA SER A 192 -2.09 6.53 -18.89
C SER A 192 -2.42 6.55 -17.39
N ALA A 193 -2.12 7.67 -16.71
CA ALA A 193 -2.47 7.85 -15.29
C ALA A 193 -3.98 7.82 -15.04
N ALA A 194 -4.78 8.49 -15.88
CA ALA A 194 -6.24 8.45 -15.80
C ALA A 194 -6.78 7.02 -16.01
N ARG A 195 -6.20 6.26 -16.94
CA ARG A 195 -6.52 4.85 -17.16
C ARG A 195 -6.23 4.00 -15.93
N CYS A 196 -5.09 4.23 -15.27
CA CYS A 196 -4.76 3.60 -13.99
C CYS A 196 -5.86 3.85 -12.93
N VAL A 197 -6.25 5.11 -12.75
CA VAL A 197 -7.30 5.48 -11.79
C VAL A 197 -8.63 4.80 -12.09
N ASP A 198 -9.12 4.84 -13.34
CA ASP A 198 -10.41 4.23 -13.71
C ASP A 198 -10.38 2.70 -13.57
N GLN A 199 -9.29 2.04 -13.99
CA GLN A 199 -9.12 0.60 -13.82
C GLN A 199 -9.15 0.18 -12.35
N GLU A 200 -8.49 0.92 -11.47
CA GLU A 200 -8.43 0.58 -10.04
C GLU A 200 -9.77 0.77 -9.33
N ILE A 201 -10.50 1.83 -9.66
CA ILE A 201 -11.86 2.02 -9.15
C ILE A 201 -12.77 0.90 -9.63
N MET A 202 -12.67 0.50 -10.91
CA MET A 202 -13.44 -0.62 -11.45
C MET A 202 -13.07 -1.96 -10.78
N LEU A 203 -11.78 -2.21 -10.55
CA LEU A 203 -11.33 -3.44 -9.90
C LEU A 203 -11.83 -3.50 -8.46
N ASP A 204 -11.72 -2.40 -7.72
CA ASP A 204 -12.21 -2.35 -6.35
C ASP A 204 -13.75 -2.44 -6.29
N ASP A 205 -14.49 -1.81 -7.22
CA ASP A 205 -15.96 -1.96 -7.35
C ASP A 205 -16.31 -3.45 -7.54
N ARG A 206 -15.57 -4.17 -8.39
CA ARG A 206 -15.77 -5.61 -8.62
C ARG A 206 -15.46 -6.42 -7.38
N VAL A 207 -14.39 -6.10 -6.65
CA VAL A 207 -14.02 -6.79 -5.39
C VAL A 207 -15.08 -6.56 -4.32
N GLN A 208 -15.66 -5.37 -4.23
CA GLN A 208 -16.74 -5.06 -3.27
C GLN A 208 -18.09 -5.64 -3.67
N ALA A 209 -18.41 -5.65 -4.98
CA ALA A 209 -19.68 -6.16 -5.51
C ALA A 209 -19.71 -7.68 -5.62
N SER A 210 -18.55 -8.32 -5.81
CA SER A 210 -18.47 -9.75 -5.55
C SER A 210 -18.76 -9.93 -4.06
N LYS A 211 -19.77 -10.75 -3.72
CA LYS A 211 -19.95 -11.27 -2.35
C LYS A 211 -18.57 -11.53 -1.80
N PRO A 212 -18.27 -11.18 -0.54
CA PRO A 212 -16.93 -11.37 0.01
C PRO A 212 -16.46 -12.71 -0.51
N ILE A 213 -15.38 -12.70 -1.28
CA ILE A 213 -14.70 -13.93 -1.61
C ILE A 213 -14.26 -14.39 -0.24
N VAL A 214 -15.15 -15.08 0.48
CA VAL A 214 -14.79 -16.08 1.44
C VAL A 214 -13.92 -16.95 0.55
N PRO A 215 -12.59 -16.83 0.65
CA PRO A 215 -11.75 -17.74 -0.10
C PRO A 215 -12.33 -19.09 0.28
N PRO A 216 -12.67 -19.98 -0.65
CA PRO A 216 -13.07 -21.31 -0.23
C PRO A 216 -11.93 -21.78 0.66
N TRP A 217 -12.13 -21.75 1.98
CA TRP A 217 -11.01 -21.74 2.93
C TRP A 217 -10.22 -23.03 2.76
N ASP A 218 -10.89 -24.05 2.25
CA ASP A 218 -10.33 -25.32 1.82
C ASP A 218 -9.34 -25.18 0.64
N ARG A 219 -9.65 -24.38 -0.39
CA ARG A 219 -8.69 -24.10 -1.47
C ARG A 219 -7.53 -23.24 -0.98
N LEU A 220 -7.78 -22.19 -0.19
CA LEU A 220 -6.71 -21.34 0.33
C LEU A 220 -5.77 -22.15 1.24
N ARG A 221 -6.31 -22.94 2.17
CA ARG A 221 -5.53 -23.87 3.00
C ARG A 221 -4.77 -24.90 2.16
N SER A 222 -5.38 -25.44 1.11
CA SER A 222 -4.68 -26.40 0.23
C SER A 222 -3.51 -25.77 -0.50
N SER A 223 -3.67 -24.54 -1.01
CA SER A 223 -2.60 -23.78 -1.66
C SER A 223 -1.53 -23.34 -0.66
N CYS A 224 -1.91 -22.94 0.55
CA CYS A 224 -0.97 -22.59 1.62
C CYS A 224 -0.14 -23.79 2.06
N ARG A 225 -0.76 -24.96 2.25
CA ARG A 225 -0.03 -26.21 2.53
C ARG A 225 0.91 -26.58 1.38
N LEU A 226 0.46 -26.45 0.14
CA LEU A 226 1.30 -26.75 -1.02
C LEU A 226 2.48 -25.77 -1.11
N ALA A 227 2.25 -24.46 -0.95
CA ALA A 227 3.31 -23.45 -0.94
C ALA A 227 4.31 -23.70 0.20
N ALA A 228 3.81 -23.99 1.41
CA ALA A 228 4.64 -24.35 2.56
C ALA A 228 5.48 -25.60 2.29
N GLN A 229 4.89 -26.64 1.66
CA GLN A 229 5.59 -27.86 1.29
C GLN A 229 6.66 -27.60 0.22
N VAL A 230 6.38 -26.77 -0.78
CA VAL A 230 7.34 -26.41 -1.83
C VAL A 230 8.51 -25.62 -1.25
N ILE A 231 8.24 -24.66 -0.36
CA ILE A 231 9.28 -23.88 0.33
C ILE A 231 10.12 -24.76 1.25
N ALA A 232 9.46 -25.60 2.05
CA ALA A 232 10.16 -26.50 2.95
C ALA A 232 11.02 -27.48 2.14
N SER A 233 10.44 -28.22 1.20
CA SER A 233 11.13 -29.27 0.44
C SER A 233 12.12 -28.74 -0.62
N GLY A 234 11.91 -27.51 -1.10
CA GLY A 234 12.59 -26.99 -2.29
C GLY A 234 12.16 -27.66 -3.60
N SER A 235 11.05 -28.42 -3.60
CA SER A 235 10.56 -29.16 -4.77
C SER A 235 9.04 -29.04 -4.95
N PRO A 236 8.53 -29.02 -6.19
CA PRO A 236 9.29 -29.01 -7.45
C PRO A 236 9.86 -27.61 -7.75
N ALA A 237 11.08 -27.54 -8.30
CA ALA A 237 11.77 -26.28 -8.55
C ALA A 237 10.96 -25.24 -9.35
N PRO A 238 10.18 -25.60 -10.40
CA PRO A 238 9.36 -24.64 -11.15
C PRO A 238 8.28 -23.93 -10.33
N LYS A 239 7.91 -24.47 -9.16
CA LYS A 239 6.89 -23.89 -8.28
C LYS A 239 7.48 -23.02 -7.16
N LYS A 240 8.80 -22.89 -7.02
CA LYS A 240 9.41 -22.11 -5.93
C LYS A 240 9.02 -20.64 -5.98
N VAL A 241 9.11 -20.01 -7.15
CA VAL A 241 8.76 -18.59 -7.33
C VAL A 241 7.29 -18.35 -6.97
N TRP A 242 6.40 -19.21 -7.46
CA TRP A 242 4.98 -19.18 -7.07
C TRP A 242 4.80 -19.35 -5.55
N ALA A 243 5.47 -20.33 -4.95
CA ALA A 243 5.32 -20.63 -3.53
C ALA A 243 5.78 -19.46 -2.65
N TYR A 244 6.94 -18.84 -2.93
CA TYR A 244 7.40 -17.66 -2.20
C TYR A 244 6.51 -16.44 -2.43
N GLY A 245 5.96 -16.25 -3.64
CA GLY A 245 4.97 -15.20 -3.89
C GLY A 245 3.68 -15.40 -3.08
N PHE A 246 3.18 -16.63 -3.02
CA PHE A 246 1.89 -16.97 -2.42
C PHE A 246 1.93 -17.11 -0.90
N ILE A 247 3.04 -17.63 -0.33
CA ILE A 247 3.11 -17.98 1.10
C ILE A 247 2.89 -16.76 2.01
N ARG A 248 3.14 -15.54 1.53
CA ARG A 248 2.95 -14.29 2.30
C ARG A 248 1.51 -14.10 2.77
N GLU A 249 0.55 -14.72 2.10
CA GLU A 249 -0.87 -14.64 2.41
C GLU A 249 -1.34 -15.76 3.38
N CYS A 250 -0.43 -16.64 3.79
CA CYS A 250 -0.75 -17.85 4.53
C CYS A 250 -0.39 -17.75 6.03
N PRO A 251 -1.26 -18.23 6.93
CA PRO A 251 -0.95 -18.26 8.37
C PRO A 251 0.21 -19.22 8.71
N GLU A 252 0.41 -20.29 7.93
CA GLU A 252 1.49 -21.28 8.14
C GLU A 252 2.88 -20.82 7.64
N ALA A 253 2.95 -19.64 7.04
CA ALA A 253 4.14 -19.13 6.37
C ALA A 253 5.37 -19.03 7.26
N GLY A 254 5.17 -18.62 8.52
CA GLY A 254 6.28 -18.46 9.48
C GLY A 254 7.01 -19.79 9.77
N GLU A 255 6.30 -20.91 9.81
CA GLU A 255 6.90 -22.23 10.04
C GLU A 255 7.64 -22.74 8.79
N ALA A 256 7.01 -22.62 7.62
CA ALA A 256 7.62 -23.03 6.36
C ALA A 256 8.92 -22.27 6.08
N LEU A 257 8.93 -20.96 6.32
CA LEU A 257 10.11 -20.11 6.14
C LEU A 257 11.19 -20.40 7.17
N ALA A 258 10.83 -20.63 8.44
CA ALA A 258 11.80 -21.03 9.46
C ALA A 258 12.49 -22.36 9.10
N LEU A 259 11.72 -23.36 8.63
CA LEU A 259 12.25 -24.62 8.12
C LEU A 259 13.16 -24.40 6.90
N ALA A 260 12.77 -23.50 5.99
CA ALA A 260 13.58 -23.15 4.84
C ALA A 260 14.94 -22.60 5.29
N TRP A 261 14.97 -21.61 6.19
CA TRP A 261 16.22 -21.03 6.74
C TRP A 261 17.14 -22.07 7.37
N ASN A 262 16.59 -23.10 8.00
CA ASN A 262 17.40 -24.18 8.57
C ASN A 262 17.99 -25.15 7.54
N ARG A 263 17.59 -25.09 6.26
CA ARG A 263 18.18 -25.88 5.18
C ARG A 263 19.27 -25.09 4.46
N SER A 264 20.37 -25.78 4.13
CA SER A 264 21.40 -25.16 3.28
C SER A 264 20.87 -25.05 1.85
N LEU A 265 21.17 -23.92 1.21
CA LEU A 265 20.67 -23.58 -0.12
C LEU A 265 21.77 -23.46 -1.17
N ARG A 266 21.34 -23.52 -2.43
CA ARG A 266 22.12 -22.98 -3.56
C ARG A 266 21.97 -21.46 -3.57
N ALA A 267 23.01 -20.75 -4.03
CA ALA A 267 23.05 -19.29 -3.99
C ALA A 267 21.81 -18.61 -4.65
N GLY A 268 21.28 -19.19 -5.74
CA GLY A 268 20.11 -18.65 -6.44
C GLY A 268 18.78 -18.69 -5.66
N ASP A 269 18.69 -19.45 -4.57
CA ASP A 269 17.47 -19.58 -3.76
C ASP A 269 17.40 -18.58 -2.58
N LEU A 270 18.46 -17.79 -2.35
CA LEU A 270 18.54 -16.86 -1.22
C LEU A 270 17.67 -15.61 -1.41
N SER A 271 17.57 -15.10 -2.65
CA SER A 271 16.80 -13.90 -2.99
C SER A 271 15.33 -13.98 -2.59
N ASP A 272 14.63 -15.00 -3.09
CA ASP A 272 13.20 -15.18 -2.84
C ASP A 272 12.93 -15.35 -1.34
N ARG A 273 13.83 -16.03 -0.64
CA ARG A 273 13.73 -16.25 0.81
C ARG A 273 13.94 -14.95 1.58
N GLU A 274 14.95 -14.16 1.23
CA GLU A 274 15.20 -12.85 1.83
C GLU A 274 13.96 -11.98 1.65
N TYR A 275 13.53 -11.80 0.40
CA TYR A 275 12.38 -10.96 0.05
C TYR A 275 11.17 -11.32 0.90
N VAL A 276 10.75 -12.58 0.93
CA VAL A 276 9.58 -13.00 1.69
C VAL A 276 9.78 -12.82 3.20
N SER A 277 10.97 -13.17 3.71
CA SER A 277 11.25 -13.07 5.16
C SER A 277 11.27 -11.62 5.65
N THR A 278 11.71 -10.66 4.84
CA THR A 278 11.65 -9.23 5.20
C THR A 278 10.24 -8.69 5.31
N THR A 279 9.28 -9.31 4.64
CA THR A 279 7.87 -8.89 4.65
C THR A 279 7.03 -9.57 5.75
N MET A 280 7.64 -10.46 6.55
CA MET A 280 6.95 -11.29 7.53
C MET A 280 7.49 -11.13 8.95
N LEU A 281 6.69 -10.51 9.83
CA LEU A 281 6.98 -10.40 11.26
C LEU A 281 6.53 -11.65 12.03
N ALA A 282 7.19 -12.78 11.79
CA ALA A 282 6.95 -14.03 12.52
C ALA A 282 8.12 -14.34 13.47
N SER A 283 7.84 -14.52 14.77
CA SER A 283 8.87 -14.82 15.79
C SER A 283 9.74 -16.02 15.43
N ARG A 284 9.15 -17.05 14.82
CA ARG A 284 9.87 -18.25 14.35
C ARG A 284 10.86 -17.96 13.23
N VAL A 285 10.48 -17.08 12.29
CA VAL A 285 11.38 -16.64 11.21
C VAL A 285 12.55 -15.88 11.81
N LEU A 286 12.29 -14.94 12.72
CA LEU A 286 13.32 -14.18 13.44
C LEU A 286 14.32 -15.10 14.15
N THR A 287 13.85 -16.12 14.88
CA THR A 287 14.72 -17.11 15.53
C THR A 287 15.57 -17.88 14.52
N ALA A 288 14.99 -18.33 13.42
CA ALA A 288 15.69 -19.08 12.40
C ALA A 288 16.76 -18.23 11.68
N VAL A 289 16.45 -17.00 11.28
CA VAL A 289 17.43 -16.10 10.66
C VAL A 289 18.55 -15.72 11.62
N THR A 290 18.23 -15.49 12.90
CA THR A 290 19.25 -15.22 13.93
C THR A 290 20.20 -16.41 14.05
N THR A 291 19.66 -17.63 14.10
CA THR A 291 20.43 -18.86 14.19
C THR A 291 21.35 -19.04 12.98
N VAL A 292 20.88 -18.74 11.77
CA VAL A 292 21.71 -18.79 10.56
C VAL A 292 22.81 -17.74 10.59
N ALA A 293 22.49 -16.48 10.95
CA ALA A 293 23.44 -15.37 10.94
C ALA A 293 24.66 -15.62 11.84
N VAL A 294 24.42 -16.16 13.05
CA VAL A 294 25.48 -16.40 14.05
C VAL A 294 26.21 -17.73 13.87
N ASN A 295 25.70 -18.65 13.06
CA ASN A 295 26.31 -19.97 12.88
C ASN A 295 27.50 -19.90 11.91
N THR A 296 28.72 -19.93 12.46
CA THR A 296 29.98 -19.87 11.69
C THR A 296 30.21 -21.07 10.76
N ARG A 297 29.45 -22.17 10.92
CA ARG A 297 29.50 -23.33 10.01
C ARG A 297 28.63 -23.16 8.77
N ARG A 298 27.77 -22.13 8.72
CA ARG A 298 26.98 -21.78 7.53
C ARG A 298 27.83 -21.07 6.49
N ARG A 299 27.41 -21.14 5.23
CA ARG A 299 28.11 -20.45 4.14
C ARG A 299 28.05 -18.94 4.35
N PRO A 300 29.10 -18.17 3.99
CA PRO A 300 29.11 -16.71 4.15
C PRO A 300 27.91 -16.00 3.50
N GLU A 301 27.44 -16.50 2.35
CA GLU A 301 26.29 -15.95 1.63
C GLU A 301 25.00 -16.13 2.44
N GLU A 302 24.75 -17.33 2.98
CA GLU A 302 23.57 -17.61 3.83
C GLU A 302 23.55 -16.73 5.08
N ARG A 303 24.71 -16.51 5.70
CA ARG A 303 24.86 -15.64 6.87
C ARG A 303 24.60 -14.18 6.52
N ARG A 304 25.12 -13.71 5.37
CA ARG A 304 24.88 -12.35 4.87
C ARG A 304 23.40 -12.12 4.60
N SER A 305 22.76 -13.04 3.88
CA SER A 305 21.32 -13.02 3.60
C SER A 305 20.50 -12.93 4.90
N ALA A 306 20.84 -13.72 5.91
CA ALA A 306 20.17 -13.68 7.20
C ALA A 306 20.34 -12.32 7.91
N LEU A 307 21.53 -11.72 7.84
CA LEU A 307 21.78 -10.37 8.38
C LEU A 307 20.99 -9.28 7.64
N VAL A 308 20.82 -9.40 6.32
CA VAL A 308 19.96 -8.49 5.53
C VAL A 308 18.53 -8.55 6.04
N VAL A 309 17.98 -9.75 6.24
CA VAL A 309 16.64 -9.93 6.79
C VAL A 309 16.52 -9.34 8.20
N LEU A 310 17.46 -9.64 9.09
CA LEU A 310 17.48 -9.09 10.45
C LEU A 310 17.50 -7.56 10.42
N THR A 311 18.33 -6.96 9.57
CA THR A 311 18.43 -5.51 9.45
C THR A 311 17.11 -4.90 8.98
N ALA A 312 16.45 -5.53 7.99
CA ALA A 312 15.14 -5.09 7.51
C ALA A 312 14.06 -5.17 8.61
N LEU A 313 14.06 -6.22 9.43
CA LEU A 313 13.10 -6.41 10.52
C LEU A 313 13.31 -5.44 11.70
N TYR A 314 14.57 -5.08 12.02
CA TYR A 314 14.90 -4.20 13.14
C TYR A 314 14.98 -2.71 12.77
N ALA A 315 15.09 -2.36 11.49
CA ALA A 315 15.13 -0.98 10.99
C ALA A 315 14.13 -0.75 9.85
N PRO A 316 12.83 -0.95 10.08
CA PRO A 316 11.80 -0.68 9.07
C PRO A 316 11.88 0.80 8.65
N GLY A 317 12.20 1.06 7.39
CA GLY A 317 12.39 2.42 6.83
C GLY A 317 13.76 2.68 6.21
N ARG A 318 14.77 1.83 6.46
CA ARG A 318 16.02 1.85 5.67
C ARG A 318 15.89 0.84 4.54
N SER A 319 15.46 1.29 3.37
CA SER A 319 15.31 0.45 2.18
C SER A 319 16.69 -0.01 1.66
N LEU A 320 17.25 -1.05 2.29
CA LEU A 320 18.52 -1.67 1.86
C LEU A 320 18.37 -2.51 0.59
N MET A 321 17.12 -2.80 0.18
CA MET A 321 16.85 -3.67 -0.97
C MET A 321 17.31 -3.08 -2.31
N ARG A 322 17.54 -1.77 -2.45
CA ARG A 322 17.99 -1.21 -3.74
C ARG A 322 19.51 -1.22 -3.94
N TYR A 323 20.30 -1.19 -2.86
CA TYR A 323 21.76 -1.01 -2.99
C TYR A 323 22.55 -2.30 -3.27
N PHE A 324 22.05 -3.47 -2.85
CA PHE A 324 22.83 -4.72 -2.95
C PHE A 324 22.66 -5.46 -4.29
N TRP A 325 21.57 -5.22 -5.02
CA TRP A 325 21.29 -5.93 -6.27
C TRP A 325 22.06 -5.39 -7.48
N ASP A 326 22.39 -4.10 -7.51
CA ASP A 326 23.07 -3.49 -8.67
C ASP A 326 24.60 -3.68 -8.70
N HIS A 327 25.23 -4.28 -7.67
CA HIS A 327 26.69 -4.35 -7.55
C HIS A 327 27.27 -5.78 -7.44
N SER A 328 26.52 -6.80 -7.87
CA SER A 328 26.98 -8.20 -7.82
C SER A 328 26.90 -8.95 -9.16
N ALA A 329 26.92 -8.22 -10.28
CA ALA A 329 27.25 -8.75 -11.60
C ALA A 329 28.72 -8.44 -11.95
#